data_AF-A0A3M2D5N6-F1
#
_entry.id   AF-A0A3M2D5N6-F1
#
_cell.length_a   1.000
_cell.length_b   1.000
_cell.length_c   1.000
_cell.angle_alpha   90.00
_cell.angle_beta   90.00
_cell.angle_gamma   90.00
#
_symmetry.space_group_name_H-M   'P 1'
#
loop_
_entity.id
_entity.type
_entity.pdbx_description
1 polymer ?
#
loop_
_entity_poly.entity_id
_entity_poly.type
_entity_poly.pdbx_seq_one_letter_code
_entity_poly.pdbx_strand_id
1 'polypeptide(L)'
;MQQAAACEVRTILMFPVSGIPVLLGVDDVNFNAKFGFWEVGMRSVLWDTLVVFFMVPLSVGAIDKLIPIFGSTQPTFFDQVFALILAGTFTLGINLLIALNLGRCYFGEVPKMAIRHLYGGIVTANVLKVLVLFLAYHLAFDFLTEERIVAFYELLWRVGRGVLGEDLILALAEWTFDLRIVLWKSAYAVIAITAVSLLIPFVVFLIGKYSVQREYALQQQYGLN
;
A
#
# COMPACT_ATOMS: atom_id res chain seq x y z
N MET A 1 19.33 -16.51 -23.42
CA MET A 1 18.38 -17.61 -23.07
C MET A 1 18.39 -17.98 -21.58
N GLN A 2 19.54 -18.09 -20.90
CA GLN A 2 19.59 -18.42 -19.45
C GLN A 2 18.87 -17.42 -18.52
N GLN A 3 18.91 -16.11 -18.79
CA GLN A 3 18.17 -15.11 -18.01
C GLN A 3 16.65 -15.19 -18.20
N ALA A 4 16.19 -15.59 -19.38
CA ALA A 4 14.76 -15.76 -19.66
C ALA A 4 14.19 -16.95 -18.87
N ALA A 5 14.90 -18.09 -18.86
CA ALA A 5 14.53 -19.27 -18.08
C ALA A 5 14.57 -19.01 -16.55
N ALA A 6 15.56 -18.25 -16.07
CA ALA A 6 15.63 -17.86 -14.66
C ALA A 6 14.48 -16.93 -14.25
N CYS A 7 13.99 -16.09 -15.17
CA CYS A 7 12.85 -15.21 -14.93
C CYS A 7 11.52 -15.98 -14.92
N GLU A 8 11.36 -16.96 -15.81
CA GLU A 8 10.16 -17.80 -15.91
C GLU A 8 9.94 -18.61 -14.62
N VAL A 9 10.98 -19.27 -14.11
CA VAL A 9 10.92 -20.04 -12.84
C VAL A 9 10.65 -19.14 -11.62
N ARG A 10 11.20 -17.92 -11.59
CA ARG A 10 11.06 -17.00 -10.45
C ARG A 10 9.72 -16.27 -10.41
N THR A 11 9.12 -16.03 -11.58
CA THR A 11 7.77 -15.44 -11.69
C THR A 11 6.69 -16.45 -11.30
N ILE A 12 6.87 -17.73 -11.64
CA ILE A 12 5.98 -18.83 -11.25
C ILE A 12 6.00 -19.05 -9.72
N LEU A 13 7.16 -18.91 -9.08
CA LEU A 13 7.30 -19.13 -7.63
C LEU A 13 6.76 -17.99 -6.75
N MET A 14 6.60 -16.77 -7.27
CA MET A 14 6.11 -15.64 -6.47
C MET A 14 4.58 -15.53 -6.40
N PHE A 15 3.85 -16.26 -7.24
CA PHE A 15 2.39 -16.22 -7.27
C PHE A 15 1.81 -17.64 -7.34
N PRO A 16 1.75 -18.40 -6.22
CA PRO A 16 0.94 -19.60 -6.16
C PRO A 16 -0.53 -19.18 -6.01
N VAL A 17 -1.11 -18.60 -7.06
CA VAL A 17 -2.54 -18.24 -7.05
C VAL A 17 -3.30 -19.38 -7.73
N SER A 18 -3.80 -20.29 -6.88
CA SER A 18 -4.91 -21.21 -7.13
C SER A 18 -4.97 -21.85 -8.53
N GLY A 19 -4.30 -22.99 -8.71
CA GLY A 19 -4.78 -24.10 -9.55
C GLY A 19 -5.04 -23.89 -11.05
N ILE A 20 -4.74 -22.73 -11.63
CA ILE A 20 -4.89 -22.51 -13.08
C ILE A 20 -3.53 -22.79 -13.73
N PRO A 21 -3.37 -23.90 -14.47
CA PRO A 21 -2.18 -24.11 -15.28
C PRO A 21 -2.17 -23.05 -16.38
N VAL A 22 -1.24 -22.09 -16.28
CA VAL A 22 -0.93 -21.15 -17.36
C VAL A 22 -0.17 -21.93 -18.44
N LEU A 23 -0.91 -22.73 -19.22
CA LEU A 23 -0.44 -23.35 -20.46
C LEU A 23 -0.59 -22.32 -21.58
N LEU A 24 0.54 -21.82 -22.06
CA LEU A 24 0.64 -20.83 -23.13
C LEU A 24 0.22 -21.43 -24.49
N GLY A 25 -1.06 -21.27 -24.84
CA GLY A 25 -1.55 -21.34 -26.22
C GLY A 25 -1.67 -19.93 -26.81
N VAL A 26 -1.27 -19.72 -28.06
CA VAL A 26 -0.84 -18.40 -28.57
C VAL A 26 -1.98 -17.43 -28.90
N ASP A 27 -3.24 -17.87 -29.10
CA ASP A 27 -4.22 -17.00 -29.79
C ASP A 27 -5.53 -16.69 -29.02
N ASP A 28 -6.07 -17.59 -28.18
CA ASP A 28 -7.29 -17.31 -27.37
C ASP A 28 -7.00 -16.70 -25.97
N VAL A 29 -5.72 -16.50 -25.65
CA VAL A 29 -5.20 -16.31 -24.28
C VAL A 29 -4.92 -14.84 -23.93
N ASN A 30 -5.05 -13.92 -24.88
CA ASN A 30 -4.48 -12.57 -24.73
C ASN A 30 -5.27 -11.64 -23.79
N PHE A 31 -6.61 -11.73 -23.74
CA PHE A 31 -7.42 -10.90 -22.82
C PHE A 31 -7.46 -11.49 -21.41
N ASN A 32 -7.69 -12.81 -21.29
CA ASN A 32 -7.74 -13.49 -19.99
C ASN A 32 -6.41 -13.42 -19.24
N ALA A 33 -5.27 -13.52 -19.94
CA ALA A 33 -3.96 -13.35 -19.31
C ALA A 33 -3.73 -11.91 -18.82
N LYS A 34 -4.07 -10.91 -19.65
CA LYS A 34 -3.97 -9.48 -19.28
C LYS A 34 -4.82 -9.15 -18.06
N PHE A 35 -6.07 -9.62 -18.05
CA PHE A 35 -6.98 -9.44 -16.94
C PHE A 35 -6.50 -10.18 -15.70
N GLY A 36 -5.97 -11.40 -15.84
CA GLY A 36 -5.39 -12.16 -14.74
C GLY A 36 -4.23 -11.44 -14.04
N PHE A 37 -3.26 -10.90 -14.79
CA PHE A 37 -2.18 -10.12 -14.21
C PHE A 37 -2.69 -8.85 -13.51
N TRP A 38 -3.64 -8.16 -14.13
CA TRP A 38 -4.27 -6.98 -13.55
C TRP A 38 -5.01 -7.29 -12.24
N GLU A 39 -5.78 -8.38 -12.20
CA GLU A 39 -6.52 -8.83 -11.02
C GLU A 39 -5.58 -9.20 -9.87
N VAL A 40 -4.49 -9.92 -10.15
CA VAL A 40 -3.46 -10.25 -9.15
C VAL A 40 -2.88 -8.98 -8.54
N GLY A 41 -2.59 -7.97 -9.37
CA GLY A 41 -2.14 -6.66 -8.92
C GLY A 41 -3.15 -6.00 -7.99
N MET A 42 -4.43 -5.99 -8.36
CA MET A 42 -5.49 -5.43 -7.52
C MET A 42 -5.67 -6.15 -6.19
N ARG A 43 -5.72 -7.49 -6.19
CA ARG A 43 -5.92 -8.30 -4.97
C ARG A 43 -4.84 -8.04 -3.93
N SER A 44 -3.60 -7.78 -4.37
CA SER A 44 -2.50 -7.43 -3.45
C SER A 44 -2.77 -6.13 -2.66
N VAL A 45 -3.41 -5.15 -3.29
CA VAL A 45 -3.70 -3.84 -2.69
C VAL A 45 -4.94 -3.88 -1.79
N LEU A 46 -5.87 -4.82 -2.01
CA LEU A 46 -7.04 -4.97 -1.14
C LEU A 46 -6.66 -5.34 0.29
N TRP A 47 -5.75 -6.31 0.46
CA TRP A 47 -5.25 -6.67 1.78
C TRP A 47 -4.42 -5.54 2.42
N ASP A 48 -3.60 -4.88 1.61
CA ASP A 48 -2.85 -3.68 2.03
C ASP A 48 -3.78 -2.56 2.53
N THR A 49 -4.93 -2.37 1.89
CA THR A 49 -5.90 -1.33 2.28
C THR A 49 -6.40 -1.50 3.72
N LEU A 50 -6.67 -2.74 4.13
CA LEU A 50 -7.12 -3.02 5.50
C LEU A 50 -6.02 -2.72 6.53
N VAL A 51 -4.77 -3.10 6.23
CA VAL A 51 -3.64 -2.82 7.11
C VAL A 51 -3.41 -1.31 7.23
N VAL A 52 -3.40 -0.60 6.11
CA VAL A 52 -3.19 0.85 6.04
C VAL A 52 -4.32 1.62 6.73
N PHE A 53 -5.56 1.13 6.65
CA PHE A 53 -6.70 1.75 7.32
C PHE A 53 -6.47 1.96 8.82
N PHE A 54 -5.83 1.01 9.51
CA PHE A 54 -5.52 1.10 10.93
C PHE A 54 -4.13 1.68 11.21
N MET A 55 -3.13 1.31 10.40
CA MET A 55 -1.74 1.69 10.67
C MET A 55 -1.47 3.18 10.43
N VAL A 56 -2.18 3.82 9.49
CA VAL A 56 -1.97 5.26 9.22
C VAL A 56 -2.45 6.13 10.38
N PRO A 57 -3.69 6.01 10.91
CA PRO A 57 -4.12 6.77 12.07
C PRO A 57 -3.27 6.52 13.30
N LEU A 58 -2.83 5.28 13.51
CA LEU A 58 -1.93 4.95 14.62
C LEU A 58 -0.61 5.73 14.50
N SER A 59 -0.02 5.76 13.30
CA SER A 59 1.27 6.40 13.07
C SER A 59 1.16 7.93 13.10
N VAL A 60 0.09 8.49 12.53
CA VAL A 60 -0.16 9.94 12.60
C VAL A 60 -0.47 10.37 14.03
N GLY A 61 -1.21 9.56 14.80
CA GLY A 61 -1.44 9.81 16.22
C GLY A 61 -0.15 9.79 17.04
N ALA A 62 0.78 8.91 16.67
CA ALA A 62 2.10 8.88 17.30
C ALA A 62 2.94 10.14 16.98
N ILE A 63 2.84 10.66 15.76
CA ILE A 63 3.47 11.93 15.35
C ILE A 63 2.83 13.12 16.07
N ASP A 64 1.51 13.10 16.24
CA ASP A 64 0.73 14.12 16.94
C ASP A 64 0.79 14.01 18.48
N LYS A 65 1.68 13.17 19.02
CA LYS A 65 1.92 12.99 20.47
C LYS A 65 0.77 12.34 21.23
N LEU A 66 -0.22 11.80 20.53
CA LEU A 66 -1.34 11.06 21.12
C LEU A 66 -0.88 9.68 21.61
N ILE A 67 0.15 9.11 20.98
CA ILE A 67 0.71 7.80 21.32
C ILE A 67 2.22 7.97 21.53
N PRO A 68 2.77 7.63 22.71
CA PRO A 68 4.20 7.78 22.96
C PRO A 68 5.01 6.81 22.08
N ILE A 69 6.05 7.33 21.43
CA ILE A 69 6.99 6.54 20.62
C ILE A 69 8.28 6.37 21.43
N PHE A 70 8.74 5.12 21.57
CA PHE A 70 9.95 4.77 22.32
C PHE A 70 10.01 5.35 23.75
N GLY A 71 8.85 5.50 24.40
CA GLY A 71 8.75 6.01 25.78
C GLY A 71 8.84 7.54 25.91
N SER A 72 8.93 8.28 24.80
CA SER A 72 8.89 9.75 24.77
C SER A 72 7.57 10.26 24.20
N THR A 73 7.02 11.32 24.79
CA THR A 73 5.86 12.08 24.26
C THR A 73 6.27 13.20 23.31
N GLN A 74 7.57 13.44 23.16
CA GLN A 74 8.13 14.38 22.19
C GLN A 74 8.84 13.59 21.09
N PRO A 75 8.17 13.33 19.95
CA PRO A 75 8.74 12.55 18.87
C PRO A 75 9.83 13.35 18.16
N THR A 76 11.04 12.80 18.12
CA THR A 76 12.15 13.32 17.32
C THR A 76 11.86 13.14 15.83
N PHE A 77 12.66 13.79 14.97
CA PHE A 77 12.52 13.59 13.51
C PHE A 77 12.67 12.12 13.10
N PHE A 78 13.57 11.39 13.76
CA PHE A 78 13.75 9.96 13.52
C PHE A 78 12.49 9.16 13.86
N ASP A 79 11.85 9.46 14.99
CA ASP A 79 10.63 8.79 15.45
C ASP A 79 9.46 9.02 14.48
N GLN A 80 9.36 10.25 13.95
CA GLN A 80 8.33 10.60 12.96
C GLN A 80 8.54 9.83 11.64
N VAL A 81 9.77 9.76 11.15
CA VAL A 81 10.10 8.98 9.94
C VAL A 81 9.83 7.49 10.17
N PHE A 82 10.21 6.96 11.34
CA PHE A 82 9.96 5.57 11.69
C PHE A 82 8.47 5.25 11.74
N ALA A 83 7.65 6.13 12.34
CA ALA A 83 6.20 5.99 12.36
C ALA A 83 5.61 5.98 10.93
N LEU A 84 6.07 6.86 10.05
CA LEU A 84 5.61 6.87 8.64
C LEU A 84 6.04 5.61 7.87
N ILE A 85 7.24 5.09 8.13
CA ILE A 85 7.70 3.83 7.54
C ILE A 85 6.83 2.68 8.05
N LEU A 86 6.52 2.63 9.34
CA LEU A 86 5.60 1.62 9.91
C LEU A 86 4.23 1.69 9.25
N ALA A 87 3.65 2.88 9.11
CA ALA A 87 2.38 3.09 8.42
C ALA A 87 2.38 2.52 6.99
N GLY A 88 3.50 2.71 6.28
CA GLY A 88 3.67 2.30 4.90
C GLY A 88 4.34 0.94 4.70
N THR A 89 4.70 0.20 5.75
CA THR A 89 5.59 -0.97 5.63
C THR A 89 5.04 -2.02 4.68
N PHE A 90 3.74 -2.30 4.75
CA PHE A 90 3.11 -3.29 3.86
C PHE A 90 3.07 -2.80 2.41
N THR A 91 2.65 -1.56 2.19
CA THR A 91 2.60 -0.94 0.85
C THR A 91 3.98 -0.81 0.21
N LEU A 92 4.97 -0.35 0.98
CA LEU A 92 6.37 -0.20 0.56
C LEU A 92 7.01 -1.57 0.31
N GLY A 93 6.79 -2.54 1.19
CA GLY A 93 7.36 -3.88 1.10
C GLY A 93 6.91 -4.61 -0.17
N ILE A 94 5.60 -4.60 -0.47
CA ILE A 94 5.06 -5.24 -1.69
C ILE A 94 5.61 -4.54 -2.95
N ASN A 95 5.55 -3.20 -2.99
CA ASN A 95 6.03 -2.46 -4.15
C ASN A 95 7.54 -2.64 -4.39
N LEU A 96 8.34 -2.71 -3.31
CA LEU A 96 9.76 -3.01 -3.40
C LEU A 96 10.02 -4.44 -3.88
N LEU A 97 9.28 -5.42 -3.37
CA LEU A 97 9.40 -6.82 -3.80
C LEU A 97 9.11 -6.96 -5.30
N ILE A 98 8.04 -6.32 -5.77
CA ILE A 98 7.66 -6.28 -7.19
C ILE A 98 8.75 -5.62 -8.01
N ALA A 99 9.23 -4.45 -7.58
CA ALA A 99 10.29 -3.72 -8.25
C ALA A 99 11.58 -4.56 -8.42
N LEU A 100 12.06 -5.17 -7.32
CA LEU A 100 13.31 -5.93 -7.33
C LEU A 100 13.24 -7.22 -8.15
N ASN A 101 12.09 -7.90 -8.15
CA ASN A 101 11.94 -9.19 -8.83
C ASN A 101 11.58 -9.03 -10.30
N LEU A 102 10.73 -8.07 -10.65
CA LEU A 102 10.27 -7.88 -12.02
C LEU A 102 11.14 -6.87 -12.79
N GLY A 103 11.84 -5.97 -12.11
CA GLY A 103 12.70 -4.96 -12.76
C GLY A 103 13.83 -5.57 -13.60
N ARG A 104 14.36 -6.74 -13.19
CA ARG A 104 15.41 -7.48 -13.91
C ARG A 104 14.88 -8.32 -15.07
N CYS A 105 13.56 -8.44 -15.18
CA CYS A 105 12.86 -9.33 -16.10
C CYS A 105 12.26 -8.59 -17.30
N TYR A 106 12.66 -7.33 -17.54
CA TYR A 106 12.07 -6.46 -18.55
C TYR A 106 12.53 -6.76 -20.00
N PHE A 107 12.73 -8.03 -20.37
CA PHE A 107 13.26 -8.44 -21.68
C PHE A 107 12.20 -9.17 -22.53
N GLY A 108 11.95 -8.72 -23.76
CA GLY A 108 10.93 -9.28 -24.66
C GLY A 108 9.52 -8.69 -24.47
N GLU A 109 8.59 -8.98 -25.39
CA GLU A 109 7.25 -8.36 -25.41
C GLU A 109 6.27 -8.99 -24.39
N VAL A 110 6.37 -10.30 -24.14
CA VAL A 110 5.48 -11.02 -23.21
C VAL A 110 5.67 -10.56 -21.75
N PRO A 111 6.90 -10.48 -21.19
CA PRO A 111 7.10 -9.98 -19.82
C PRO A 111 6.75 -8.50 -19.66
N LYS A 112 6.98 -7.66 -20.68
CA LYS A 112 6.58 -6.25 -20.65
C LYS A 112 5.08 -6.08 -20.53
N MET A 113 4.32 -6.88 -21.28
CA MET A 113 2.86 -6.89 -21.22
C MET A 113 2.38 -7.32 -19.82
N ALA A 114 2.91 -8.42 -19.29
CA ALA A 114 2.57 -8.90 -17.94
C ALA A 114 2.87 -7.85 -16.86
N ILE A 115 4.07 -7.25 -16.86
CA ILE A 115 4.46 -6.19 -15.92
C ILE A 115 3.55 -4.98 -16.04
N ARG A 116 3.21 -4.55 -17.26
CA ARG A 116 2.33 -3.39 -17.50
C ARG A 116 0.93 -3.62 -16.96
N HIS A 117 0.35 -4.80 -17.17
CA HIS A 117 -0.99 -5.11 -16.68
C HIS A 117 -1.02 -5.33 -15.17
N LEU A 118 -0.01 -6.02 -14.61
CA LEU A 118 0.15 -6.19 -13.16
C LEU A 118 0.30 -4.83 -12.45
N TYR A 119 1.24 -4.00 -12.92
CA TYR A 119 1.46 -2.67 -12.37
C TYR A 119 0.24 -1.76 -12.59
N GLY A 120 -0.42 -1.87 -13.74
CA GLY A 120 -1.71 -1.21 -14.00
C GLY A 120 -2.76 -1.55 -12.94
N GLY A 121 -2.89 -2.84 -12.59
CA GLY A 121 -3.80 -3.30 -11.53
C GLY A 121 -3.47 -2.71 -10.16
N ILE A 122 -2.18 -2.68 -9.82
CA ILE A 122 -1.69 -2.08 -8.56
C ILE A 122 -2.00 -0.59 -8.51
N VAL A 123 -1.74 0.15 -9.60
CA VAL A 123 -2.03 1.59 -9.67
C VAL A 123 -3.54 1.84 -9.58
N THR A 124 -4.36 1.11 -10.35
CA THR A 124 -5.82 1.26 -10.31
C THR A 124 -6.38 0.99 -8.91
N ALA A 125 -5.95 -0.10 -8.27
CA ALA A 125 -6.40 -0.41 -6.91
C ALA A 125 -5.89 0.60 -5.87
N ASN A 126 -4.67 1.14 -6.01
CA ASN A 126 -4.16 2.16 -5.10
C ASN A 126 -4.92 3.49 -5.25
N VAL A 127 -5.31 3.87 -6.47
CA VAL A 127 -6.19 5.04 -6.68
C VAL A 127 -7.53 4.83 -5.96
N LEU A 128 -8.15 3.65 -6.13
CA LEU A 128 -9.40 3.33 -5.44
C LEU A 128 -9.22 3.31 -3.91
N LYS A 129 -8.15 2.69 -3.40
CA LYS A 129 -7.77 2.69 -1.98
C LYS A 129 -7.67 4.10 -1.43
N VAL A 130 -6.94 4.98 -2.12
CA VAL A 130 -6.78 6.38 -1.70
C VAL A 130 -8.14 7.07 -1.61
N LEU A 131 -9.00 6.92 -2.63
CA LEU A 131 -10.34 7.51 -2.62
C LEU A 131 -11.20 6.99 -1.47
N VAL A 132 -11.22 5.67 -1.26
CA VAL A 132 -12.00 5.02 -0.20
C VAL A 132 -11.50 5.44 1.18
N LEU A 133 -10.19 5.40 1.44
CA LEU A 133 -9.61 5.77 2.73
C LEU A 133 -9.74 7.27 3.00
N PHE A 134 -9.53 8.11 1.98
CA PHE A 134 -9.71 9.55 2.10
C PHE A 134 -11.14 9.89 2.51
N LEU A 135 -12.13 9.29 1.83
CA LEU A 135 -13.54 9.47 2.17
C LEU A 135 -13.87 8.90 3.56
N ALA A 136 -13.40 7.69 3.87
CA ALA A 136 -13.65 7.05 5.16
C ALA A 136 -13.14 7.88 6.33
N TYR A 137 -11.94 8.46 6.23
CA TYR A 137 -11.40 9.31 7.29
C TYR A 137 -12.10 10.66 7.40
N HIS A 138 -12.50 11.29 6.29
CA HIS A 138 -13.30 12.52 6.34
C HIS A 138 -14.69 12.25 6.94
N LEU A 139 -15.35 11.16 6.54
CA LEU A 139 -16.63 10.75 7.13
C LEU A 139 -16.49 10.44 8.62
N ALA A 140 -15.40 9.78 9.04
CA ALA A 140 -15.14 9.54 10.45
C ALA A 140 -14.89 10.84 11.23
N PHE A 141 -14.15 11.78 10.64
CA PHE A 141 -13.91 13.13 11.19
C PHE A 141 -15.22 13.92 11.38
N ASP A 142 -16.10 13.91 10.38
CA ASP A 142 -17.40 14.59 10.41
C ASP A 142 -18.41 13.87 11.32
N PHE A 143 -18.30 12.54 11.44
CA PHE A 143 -19.15 11.76 12.31
C PHE A 143 -18.83 11.99 13.80
N LEU A 144 -17.56 12.20 14.13
CA LEU A 144 -17.06 12.48 15.48
C LEU A 144 -17.22 13.96 15.86
N THR A 145 -18.46 14.44 15.95
CA THR A 145 -18.74 15.80 16.45
C THR A 145 -18.68 15.87 17.97
N GLU A 146 -18.43 17.06 18.52
CA GLU A 146 -18.35 17.28 19.98
C GLU A 146 -19.60 16.82 20.71
N GLU A 147 -20.76 17.18 20.20
CA GLU A 147 -22.05 16.77 20.74
C GLU A 147 -22.22 15.24 20.76
N ARG A 148 -21.77 14.54 19.72
CA ARG A 148 -21.89 13.08 19.60
C ARG A 148 -20.90 12.35 20.50
N ILE A 149 -19.68 12.86 20.62
CA ILE A 149 -18.65 12.31 21.51
C ILE A 149 -19.15 12.43 22.95
N VAL A 150 -19.56 13.62 23.38
CA VAL A 150 -20.09 13.84 24.74
C VAL A 150 -21.33 12.97 24.99
N ALA A 151 -22.30 12.95 24.07
CA ALA A 151 -23.50 12.12 24.22
C ALA A 151 -23.18 10.61 24.33
N PHE A 152 -22.20 10.13 23.56
CA PHE A 152 -21.77 8.73 23.62
C PHE A 152 -21.12 8.40 24.96
N TYR A 153 -20.19 9.22 25.44
CA TYR A 153 -19.51 9.00 26.71
C TYR A 153 -20.43 9.22 27.93
N GLU A 154 -21.39 10.13 27.85
CA GLU A 154 -22.46 10.24 28.85
C GLU A 154 -23.32 8.99 28.92
N LEU A 155 -23.71 8.42 27.76
CA LEU A 155 -24.46 7.17 27.71
C LEU A 155 -23.63 6.02 28.30
N LEU A 156 -22.35 5.94 27.92
CA LEU A 156 -21.42 4.94 28.42
C LEU A 156 -21.24 5.05 29.94
N TRP A 157 -21.14 6.27 30.47
CA TRP A 157 -21.12 6.51 31.92
C TRP A 157 -22.40 6.09 32.61
N ARG A 158 -23.57 6.42 32.03
CA ARG A 158 -24.88 6.03 32.60
C ARG A 158 -25.04 4.52 32.68
N VAL A 159 -24.58 3.78 31.67
CA VAL A 159 -24.65 2.30 31.62
C VAL A 159 -23.56 1.66 32.48
N GLY A 160 -22.36 2.24 32.49
CA GLY A 160 -21.17 1.69 33.14
C GLY A 160 -20.86 2.22 34.54
N ARG A 161 -21.80 2.93 35.17
CA ARG A 161 -21.65 3.72 36.41
C ARG A 161 -21.10 2.95 37.63
N GLY A 162 -20.97 1.63 37.56
CA GLY A 162 -20.41 0.78 38.61
C GLY A 162 -19.08 0.10 38.28
N VAL A 163 -18.58 0.21 37.05
CA VAL A 163 -17.37 -0.50 36.58
C VAL A 163 -16.32 0.46 36.05
N LEU A 164 -16.73 1.55 35.41
CA LEU A 164 -15.83 2.56 34.86
C LEU A 164 -15.63 3.65 35.91
N GLY A 165 -14.40 4.16 36.03
CA GLY A 165 -14.12 5.36 36.82
C GLY A 165 -14.41 6.63 36.02
N GLU A 166 -14.78 7.72 36.70
CA GLU A 166 -15.02 9.03 36.07
C GLU A 166 -13.79 9.51 35.29
N ASP A 167 -12.60 9.38 35.88
CA ASP A 167 -11.33 9.77 35.27
C ASP A 167 -11.05 9.04 33.95
N LEU A 168 -11.40 7.76 33.86
CA LEU A 168 -11.19 6.96 32.65
C LEU A 168 -12.11 7.44 31.51
N ILE A 169 -13.36 7.77 31.81
CA ILE A 169 -14.31 8.24 30.79
C ILE A 169 -13.91 9.61 30.26
N LEU A 170 -13.49 10.52 31.15
CA LEU A 170 -13.00 11.83 30.76
C LEU A 170 -11.75 11.70 29.88
N ALA A 171 -10.78 10.86 30.29
CA ALA A 171 -9.57 10.60 29.50
C ALA A 171 -9.89 9.99 28.12
N LEU A 172 -10.86 9.06 28.03
CA LEU A 172 -11.27 8.47 26.76
C LEU A 172 -12.01 9.48 25.86
N ALA A 173 -12.81 10.37 26.44
CA ALA A 173 -13.49 11.42 25.70
C ALA A 173 -12.49 12.42 25.11
N GLU A 174 -11.55 12.90 25.92
CA GLU A 174 -10.44 13.77 25.49
C GLU A 174 -9.58 13.10 24.40
N TRP A 175 -9.21 11.82 24.62
CA TRP A 175 -8.47 11.06 23.62
C TRP A 175 -9.22 10.93 22.28
N THR A 176 -10.55 10.78 22.33
CA THR A 176 -11.38 10.71 21.11
C THR A 176 -11.48 12.05 20.40
N PHE A 177 -11.47 13.16 21.14
CA PHE A 177 -11.37 14.51 20.57
C PHE A 177 -10.08 14.71 19.81
N ASP A 178 -8.95 14.33 20.39
CA ASP A 178 -7.64 14.45 19.73
C ASP A 178 -7.53 13.49 18.53
N LEU A 179 -8.07 12.26 18.65
CA LEU A 179 -8.13 11.29 17.57
C LEU A 179 -8.86 11.85 16.34
N ARG A 180 -9.87 12.69 16.54
CA ARG A 180 -10.58 13.35 15.43
C ARG A 180 -9.60 14.12 14.54
N ILE A 181 -8.72 14.95 15.12
CA ILE A 181 -7.73 15.74 14.36
C ILE A 181 -6.74 14.82 13.63
N VAL A 182 -6.38 13.69 14.25
CA VAL A 182 -5.51 12.67 13.67
C VAL A 182 -6.14 12.05 12.42
N LEU A 183 -7.45 11.78 12.41
CA LEU A 183 -8.16 11.21 11.24
C LEU A 183 -8.08 12.15 10.02
N TRP A 184 -8.25 13.46 10.23
CA TRP A 184 -8.12 14.44 9.16
C TRP A 184 -6.72 14.38 8.52
N LYS A 185 -5.66 14.41 9.34
CA LYS A 185 -4.27 14.32 8.87
C LYS A 185 -3.96 12.97 8.20
N SER A 186 -4.57 11.89 8.69
CA SER A 186 -4.43 10.53 8.15
C SER A 186 -4.89 10.42 6.70
N ALA A 187 -5.93 11.16 6.31
CA ALA A 187 -6.38 11.22 4.92
C ALA A 187 -5.29 11.67 3.95
N TYR A 188 -4.53 12.71 4.32
CA TYR A 188 -3.41 13.20 3.52
C TYR A 188 -2.18 12.31 3.61
N ALA A 189 -1.94 11.70 4.77
CA ALA A 189 -0.83 10.76 4.96
C ALA A 189 -0.95 9.53 4.05
N VAL A 190 -2.16 8.98 3.87
CA VAL A 190 -2.39 7.87 2.92
C VAL A 190 -1.98 8.26 1.50
N ILE A 191 -2.33 9.47 1.05
CA ILE A 191 -1.96 9.96 -0.29
C ILE A 191 -0.44 10.01 -0.42
N ALA A 192 0.25 10.62 0.55
CA ALA A 192 1.69 10.76 0.54
C ALA A 192 2.42 9.39 0.52
N ILE A 193 2.05 8.49 1.43
CA ILE A 193 2.66 7.14 1.52
C ILE A 193 2.41 6.36 0.24
N THR A 194 1.18 6.41 -0.30
CA THR A 194 0.83 5.69 -1.52
C THR A 194 1.61 6.23 -2.72
N ALA A 195 1.69 7.56 -2.87
CA ALA A 195 2.45 8.20 -3.93
C ALA A 195 3.93 7.79 -3.89
N VAL A 196 4.58 7.88 -2.73
CA VAL A 196 5.97 7.46 -2.55
C VAL A 196 6.16 5.98 -2.87
N SER A 197 5.23 5.12 -2.43
CA SER A 197 5.33 3.68 -2.66
C SER A 197 5.21 3.27 -4.13
N LEU A 198 4.37 3.97 -4.91
CA LEU A 198 4.21 3.70 -6.34
C LEU A 198 5.37 4.24 -7.17
N LEU A 199 6.07 5.28 -6.69
CA LEU A 199 7.26 5.79 -7.37
C LEU A 199 8.39 4.75 -7.43
N ILE A 200 8.52 3.87 -6.43
CA ILE A 200 9.57 2.86 -6.35
C ILE A 200 9.54 1.91 -7.58
N PRO A 201 8.48 1.12 -7.82
CA PRO A 201 8.41 0.23 -8.99
C PRO A 201 8.42 1.02 -10.30
N PHE A 202 7.82 2.21 -10.34
CA PHE A 202 7.85 3.06 -11.53
C PHE A 202 9.28 3.38 -11.97
N VAL A 203 10.12 3.87 -11.06
CA VAL A 203 11.52 4.21 -11.35
C VAL A 203 12.30 2.97 -11.77
N VAL A 204 12.12 1.84 -11.07
CA VAL A 204 12.82 0.60 -11.40
C VAL A 204 12.43 0.06 -12.77
N PHE A 205 11.15 0.11 -13.14
CA PHE A 205 10.70 -0.30 -14.48
C PHE A 205 11.17 0.66 -15.58
N LEU A 206 11.27 1.96 -15.31
CA LEU A 206 11.87 2.90 -16.24
C LEU A 206 13.35 2.57 -16.50
N ILE A 207 14.13 2.32 -15.45
CA ILE A 207 15.54 1.93 -15.56
C ILE A 207 15.67 0.62 -16.35
N GLY A 208 14.85 -0.39 -16.03
CA GLY A 208 14.83 -1.68 -16.74
C GLY A 208 14.49 -1.55 -18.22
N LYS A 209 13.58 -0.64 -18.58
CA LYS A 209 13.27 -0.33 -19.98
C LYS A 209 14.48 0.21 -20.74
N TYR A 210 15.21 1.16 -20.13
CA TYR A 210 16.39 1.77 -20.76
C TYR A 210 17.57 0.79 -20.88
N SER A 211 17.81 -0.04 -19.85
CA SER A 211 18.92 -1.02 -19.88
C SER A 211 18.75 -2.03 -21.00
N VAL A 212 17.52 -2.53 -21.19
CA VAL A 212 17.21 -3.53 -22.20
C VAL A 212 17.30 -2.96 -23.62
N GLN A 213 16.80 -1.74 -23.84
CA GLN A 213 16.96 -1.06 -25.13
C GLN A 213 18.43 -0.88 -25.53
N ARG A 214 19.29 -0.58 -24.55
CA ARG A 214 20.73 -0.48 -24.75
C ARG A 214 21.35 -1.82 -25.15
N GLU A 215 20.96 -2.91 -24.50
CA GLU A 215 21.45 -4.26 -24.84
C GLU A 215 21.04 -4.69 -26.25
N TYR A 216 19.79 -4.45 -26.66
CA TYR A 216 19.34 -4.74 -28.03
C TYR A 216 20.09 -3.90 -29.07
N ALA A 217 20.33 -2.61 -28.80
CA ALA A 217 21.09 -1.75 -29.70
C ALA A 217 22.55 -2.24 -29.87
N LEU A 218 23.17 -2.72 -28.79
CA LEU A 218 24.51 -3.32 -28.83
C LEU A 218 24.50 -4.64 -29.61
N GLN A 219 23.51 -5.52 -29.40
CA GLN A 219 23.41 -6.79 -30.14
C GLN A 219 23.27 -6.57 -31.66
N GLN A 220 22.44 -5.59 -32.07
CA GLN A 220 22.33 -5.20 -33.48
C GLN A 220 23.64 -4.63 -34.03
N GLN A 221 24.35 -3.83 -33.23
CA GLN A 221 25.62 -3.23 -33.64
C GLN A 221 26.75 -4.27 -33.79
N TYR A 222 26.77 -5.33 -32.97
CA TYR A 222 27.81 -6.36 -32.98
C TYR A 222 27.45 -7.62 -33.79
N GLY A 223 26.26 -7.68 -34.40
CA GLY A 223 25.83 -8.81 -35.24
C GLY A 223 25.74 -10.15 -34.50
N LEU A 224 25.57 -10.11 -33.17
CA LEU A 224 25.44 -11.29 -32.32
C LEU A 224 23.97 -11.73 -32.32
N ASN A 225 23.60 -12.62 -33.25
CA ASN A 225 22.30 -13.32 -33.25
C ASN A 225 22.33 -14.55 -32.35
#